data_AF-A0A378JKI9-F1
#
_entry.id   AF-A0A378JKI9-F1
#
_cell.length_a   1.000
_cell.length_b   1.000
_cell.length_c   1.000
_cell.angle_alpha   90.00
_cell.angle_beta   90.00
_cell.angle_gamma   90.00
#
_symmetry.space_group_name_H-M   'P 1'
#
loop_
_entity.id
_entity.type
_entity.pdbx_description
1 polymer ?
#
loop_
_entity_poly.entity_id
_entity_poly.type
_entity_poly.pdbx_seq_one_letter_code
_entity_poly.pdbx_strand_id
1 'polypeptide(L)'
;MPAELTFNKNDEYFLSIAKQEHHSFLMLGVIQNNTPTLLARVGKTNDIDPDIQKRFKPFYKNLTTGTLARLADERLTRKSAQKDDITYQAYTITYEQMKEFLDLIAYIEEKQLTNEEIKNAINKTYKKKSKKEEIQAYIPIQEVRANNLTTNSNQVVFEFKKLREYEAPKNISLQNLGPAPQIVNNMNRINVSNTCRHSAVDILESVLHYKTNASKQFFIPLSYHTKLIGGIPDKQSFYILPPPPTSYKPLTTHQLNTLNKLYGRLKKIPKLHCHDLKTRMKFDELKDLYNRIAGASKLSASDLLLEISRFENDKKDILFQQRSNHFISFFSPHSATEKTLQKIKANLGKEHNNYSTENNTMPMP
;
A
#
# COMPACT_ATOMS: atom_id res chain seq x y z
N MET A 1 21.38 9.96 -4.76
CA MET A 1 20.15 9.51 -5.45
C MET A 1 20.23 10.01 -6.87
N PRO A 2 19.71 9.28 -7.87
CA PRO A 2 19.60 9.81 -9.23
C PRO A 2 18.72 11.07 -9.23
N ALA A 3 19.01 12.02 -10.11
CA ALA A 3 18.21 13.24 -10.23
C ALA A 3 16.83 12.92 -10.85
N GLU A 4 16.80 11.97 -11.78
CA GLU A 4 15.61 11.59 -12.53
C GLU A 4 15.40 10.07 -12.53
N LEU A 5 14.15 9.67 -12.64
CA LEU A 5 13.70 8.29 -12.83
C LEU A 5 12.65 8.22 -13.94
N THR A 6 12.58 7.10 -14.66
CA THR A 6 11.58 6.90 -15.71
C THR A 6 10.81 5.61 -15.46
N PHE A 7 9.48 5.71 -15.44
CA PHE A 7 8.55 4.60 -15.21
C PHE A 7 7.40 4.63 -16.21
N ASN A 8 6.68 3.52 -16.35
CA ASN A 8 5.43 3.50 -17.09
C ASN A 8 4.25 3.76 -16.15
N LYS A 9 3.19 4.41 -16.64
CA LYS A 9 1.93 4.62 -15.87
C LYS A 9 1.27 3.29 -15.46
N ASN A 10 1.58 2.21 -16.17
CA ASN A 10 1.10 0.85 -15.89
C ASN A 10 2.05 0.01 -15.02
N ASP A 11 3.19 0.56 -14.57
CA ASP A 11 4.05 -0.15 -13.61
C ASP A 11 3.30 -0.35 -12.28
N GLU A 12 3.75 -1.31 -11.47
CA GLU A 12 3.09 -1.58 -10.18
C GLU A 12 3.48 -0.52 -9.13
N TYR A 13 2.68 0.54 -9.04
CA TYR A 13 2.79 1.52 -7.96
C TYR A 13 2.24 0.95 -6.66
N PHE A 14 2.82 1.39 -5.54
CA PHE A 14 2.34 1.01 -4.22
C PHE A 14 2.32 2.17 -3.24
N LEU A 15 1.33 2.13 -2.34
CA LEU A 15 1.31 2.91 -1.11
C LEU A 15 1.34 1.95 0.06
N SER A 16 2.23 2.21 1.01
CA SER A 16 2.38 1.35 2.18
C SER A 16 2.46 2.16 3.45
N ILE A 17 1.98 1.55 4.52
CA ILE A 17 2.16 2.01 5.88
C ILE A 17 3.13 1.08 6.58
N ALA A 18 4.10 1.66 7.29
CA ALA A 18 5.15 0.93 7.99
C ALA A 18 5.20 1.33 9.47
N LYS A 19 5.88 0.50 10.26
CA LYS A 19 6.21 0.75 11.67
C LYS A 19 7.67 0.37 11.88
N GLN A 20 8.46 1.32 12.38
CA GLN A 20 9.78 1.07 12.94
C GLN A 20 9.74 1.51 14.40
N GLU A 21 10.00 0.58 15.33
CA GLU A 21 9.98 0.85 16.77
C GLU A 21 8.72 1.62 17.22
N HIS A 22 8.88 2.89 17.61
CA HIS A 22 7.83 3.76 18.11
C HIS A 22 7.24 4.72 17.07
N HIS A 23 7.49 4.49 15.78
CA HIS A 23 7.09 5.42 14.74
C HIS A 23 6.37 4.72 13.59
N SER A 24 5.41 5.43 13.00
CA SER A 24 4.63 4.97 11.86
C SER A 24 4.76 5.98 10.73
N PHE A 25 5.04 5.49 9.53
CA PHE A 25 5.27 6.31 8.36
C PHE A 25 4.67 5.67 7.11
N LEU A 26 4.54 6.45 6.05
CA LEU A 26 4.07 6.04 4.75
C LEU A 26 5.25 5.96 3.77
N MET A 27 5.23 4.97 2.89
CA MET A 27 6.13 4.88 1.74
C MET A 27 5.30 4.78 0.47
N LEU A 28 5.54 5.72 -0.44
CA LEU A 28 5.09 5.66 -1.82
C LEU A 28 6.24 5.11 -2.67
N GLY A 29 5.95 4.19 -3.59
CA GLY A 29 6.95 3.69 -4.51
C GLY A 29 6.36 3.01 -5.73
N VAL A 30 7.26 2.46 -6.55
CA VAL A 30 6.96 1.69 -7.75
C VAL A 30 7.85 0.45 -7.80
N ILE A 31 7.32 -0.66 -8.28
CA ILE A 31 8.10 -1.88 -8.55
C ILE A 31 8.57 -1.85 -10.00
N GLN A 32 9.89 -1.91 -10.20
CA GLN A 32 10.50 -2.09 -11.51
C GLN A 32 11.49 -3.25 -11.42
N ASN A 33 11.39 -4.22 -12.33
CA ASN A 33 12.26 -5.42 -12.33
C ASN A 33 12.30 -6.11 -10.95
N ASN A 34 11.13 -6.31 -10.34
CA ASN A 34 10.96 -6.88 -8.99
C ASN A 34 11.70 -6.13 -7.87
N THR A 35 12.11 -4.88 -8.11
CA THR A 35 12.83 -4.07 -7.13
C THR A 35 12.00 -2.83 -6.78
N PRO A 36 11.72 -2.59 -5.48
CA PRO A 36 11.00 -1.40 -5.07
C PRO A 36 11.90 -0.16 -5.20
N THR A 37 11.37 0.87 -5.86
CA THR A 37 11.95 2.21 -5.89
C THR A 37 11.02 3.16 -5.16
N LEU A 38 11.53 3.84 -4.13
CA LEU A 38 10.73 4.78 -3.34
C LEU A 38 10.64 6.13 -4.04
N LEU A 39 9.43 6.69 -4.10
CA LEU A 39 9.15 8.01 -4.65
C LEU A 39 9.00 9.06 -3.54
N ALA A 40 8.36 8.69 -2.43
CA ALA A 40 8.19 9.57 -1.26
C ALA A 40 8.19 8.74 0.02
N ARG A 41 8.66 9.33 1.14
CA ARG A 41 8.52 8.73 2.46
C ARG A 41 8.25 9.81 3.49
N VAL A 42 7.09 9.73 4.16
CA VAL A 42 6.62 10.76 5.09
C VAL A 42 6.06 10.16 6.36
N GLY A 43 6.23 10.86 7.47
CA GLY A 43 5.74 10.45 8.77
C GLY A 43 5.30 11.64 9.60
N LYS A 44 4.39 11.41 10.53
CA LYS A 44 3.97 12.44 11.48
C LYS A 44 4.92 12.48 12.66
N THR A 45 5.62 13.59 12.84
CA THR A 45 6.65 13.77 13.86
C THR A 45 6.27 14.89 14.82
N ASN A 46 6.69 14.77 16.07
CA ASN A 46 6.59 15.82 17.09
C ASN A 46 7.95 16.49 17.34
N ASP A 47 8.80 16.50 16.31
CA ASP A 47 10.16 17.04 16.35
C ASP A 47 10.20 18.57 16.54
N ILE A 48 9.08 19.24 16.27
CA ILE A 48 8.89 20.69 16.45
C ILE A 48 8.36 21.08 17.83
N ASP A 49 7.97 20.11 18.67
CA ASP A 49 7.45 20.42 19.98
C ASP A 49 8.59 20.87 20.92
N PRO A 50 8.52 22.09 21.50
CA PRO A 50 9.59 22.63 22.32
C PRO A 50 9.81 21.86 23.63
N ASP A 51 8.81 21.11 24.11
CA ASP A 51 8.89 20.36 25.35
C ASP A 51 9.58 19.01 25.17
N ILE A 52 9.46 18.42 23.97
CA ILE A 52 10.14 17.17 23.61
C ILE A 52 11.64 17.39 23.47
N GLN A 53 12.06 18.54 22.96
CA GLN A 53 13.48 18.87 22.81
C GLN A 53 14.20 19.08 24.16
N LYS A 54 13.46 19.39 25.23
CA LYS A 54 14.04 19.81 26.51
C LYS A 54 14.22 18.70 27.54
N ARG A 55 13.64 17.49 27.41
CA ARG A 55 13.77 16.40 28.43
C ARG A 55 13.36 14.98 27.94
N PHE A 56 14.09 13.97 28.46
CA PHE A 56 13.88 12.51 28.39
C PHE A 56 12.54 11.96 28.99
N LYS A 57 11.41 12.65 28.88
CA LYS A 57 10.11 12.13 29.39
C LYS A 57 8.95 12.29 28.39
N PRO A 58 8.96 11.55 27.28
CA PRO A 58 7.89 11.61 26.27
C PRO A 58 6.55 11.01 26.73
N PHE A 59 6.47 10.31 27.88
CA PHE A 59 5.26 9.54 28.23
C PHE A 59 4.16 10.33 28.97
N TYR A 60 4.46 11.40 29.71
CA TYR A 60 3.48 12.00 30.64
C TYR A 60 2.66 13.18 30.08
N LYS A 61 3.17 13.92 29.08
CA LYS A 61 2.44 15.07 28.50
C LYS A 61 1.45 14.68 27.39
N ASN A 62 1.57 13.47 26.84
CA ASN A 62 0.74 12.99 25.72
C ASN A 62 -0.74 12.71 26.09
N LEU A 63 -1.12 12.84 27.35
CA LEU A 63 -2.42 12.39 27.86
C LEU A 63 -3.53 13.44 27.86
N THR A 64 -3.25 14.75 27.82
CA THR A 64 -4.31 15.77 27.99
C THR A 64 -4.40 16.85 26.90
N THR A 65 -3.29 17.47 26.45
CA THR A 65 -3.33 18.58 25.46
C THR A 65 -2.70 18.25 24.10
N GLY A 66 -2.01 17.11 24.00
CA GLY A 66 -1.26 16.70 22.81
C GLY A 66 -0.01 17.53 22.55
N THR A 67 0.96 16.94 21.86
CA THR A 67 2.21 17.59 21.45
C THR A 67 2.09 18.15 20.04
N LEU A 68 2.75 19.26 19.75
CA LEU A 68 2.78 19.83 18.40
C LEU A 68 3.45 18.84 17.45
N ALA A 69 2.85 18.69 16.28
CA ALA A 69 3.31 17.74 15.29
C ALA A 69 3.19 18.27 13.88
N ARG A 70 3.97 17.68 12.98
CA ARG A 70 3.94 17.97 11.56
C ARG A 70 4.09 16.70 10.73
N LEU A 71 3.71 16.77 9.46
CA LEU A 71 4.20 15.84 8.46
C LEU A 71 5.66 16.20 8.13
N ALA A 72 6.54 15.21 8.15
CA ALA A 72 7.96 15.40 7.90
C ALA A 72 8.52 14.36 6.94
N ASP A 73 9.62 14.72 6.28
CA ASP A 73 10.40 13.82 5.45
C ASP A 73 11.08 12.73 6.30
N GLU A 74 10.86 11.48 5.93
CA GLU A 74 11.55 10.34 6.51
C GLU A 74 12.83 9.99 5.75
N ARG A 75 13.12 10.66 4.63
CA ARG A 75 14.22 10.44 3.68
C ARG A 75 14.11 9.12 2.92
N LEU A 76 14.33 9.14 1.60
CA LEU A 76 14.21 7.91 0.80
C LEU A 76 15.37 6.92 1.02
N THR A 77 16.59 7.42 1.28
CA THR A 77 17.79 6.58 1.45
C THR A 77 18.57 6.96 2.70
N ARG A 78 19.23 5.98 3.32
CA ARG A 78 20.20 6.18 4.41
C ARG A 78 21.63 5.91 3.89
N LYS A 79 22.63 6.59 4.47
CA LYS A 79 24.03 6.55 4.00
C LYS A 79 24.73 5.19 4.18
N SER A 80 24.13 4.26 4.90
CA SER A 80 24.70 2.95 5.22
C SER A 80 23.82 1.82 4.67
N ALA A 81 24.43 0.66 4.42
CA ALA A 81 23.71 -0.61 4.19
C ALA A 81 23.01 -1.12 5.47
N GLN A 82 22.61 -0.21 6.36
CA GLN A 82 21.87 -0.49 7.57
C GLN A 82 20.60 -1.26 7.22
N LYS A 83 20.37 -2.32 7.98
CA LYS A 83 19.20 -3.17 7.88
C LYS A 83 18.31 -2.84 9.07
N ASP A 84 17.16 -2.26 8.80
CA ASP A 84 16.18 -1.91 9.81
C ASP A 84 14.96 -2.84 9.68
N ASP A 85 14.65 -3.59 10.73
CA ASP A 85 13.43 -4.40 10.75
C ASP A 85 12.19 -3.51 10.88
N ILE A 86 11.20 -3.76 10.03
CA ILE A 86 9.92 -3.05 10.08
C ILE A 86 8.75 -4.03 10.01
N THR A 87 7.63 -3.62 10.60
CA THR A 87 6.32 -4.19 10.22
C THR A 87 5.64 -3.27 9.23
N TYR A 88 4.88 -3.81 8.28
CA TYR A 88 4.25 -3.01 7.24
C TYR A 88 2.96 -3.65 6.69
N GLN A 89 2.21 -2.85 5.93
CA GLN A 89 1.20 -3.29 4.98
C GLN A 89 1.28 -2.42 3.73
N ALA A 90 1.32 -3.04 2.55
CA ALA A 90 1.43 -2.36 1.27
C ALA A 90 0.26 -2.73 0.36
N TYR A 91 -0.17 -1.76 -0.44
CA TYR A 91 -1.32 -1.85 -1.34
C TYR A 91 -0.91 -1.35 -2.71
N THR A 92 -1.36 -2.04 -3.75
CA THR A 92 -1.21 -1.61 -5.14
C THR A 92 -2.08 -0.39 -5.34
N ILE A 93 -1.55 0.62 -6.01
CA ILE A 93 -2.26 1.85 -6.38
C ILE A 93 -2.09 2.11 -7.87
N THR A 94 -2.95 2.93 -8.46
CA THR A 94 -2.76 3.42 -9.83
C THR A 94 -1.80 4.61 -9.88
N TYR A 95 -1.36 4.99 -11.08
CA TYR A 95 -0.61 6.23 -11.31
C TYR A 95 -1.41 7.47 -10.85
N GLU A 96 -2.73 7.45 -11.01
CA GLU A 96 -3.64 8.51 -10.57
C GLU A 96 -3.67 8.62 -9.06
N GLN A 97 -3.80 7.51 -8.35
CA GLN A 97 -3.74 7.48 -6.89
C GLN A 97 -2.35 7.88 -6.35
N MET A 98 -1.28 7.58 -7.09
CA MET A 98 0.05 8.08 -6.77
C MET A 98 0.10 9.62 -6.80
N LYS A 99 -0.47 10.25 -7.83
CA LYS A 99 -0.59 11.72 -7.90
C LYS A 99 -1.47 12.25 -6.77
N GLU A 100 -2.62 11.62 -6.50
CA GLU A 100 -3.49 12.01 -5.39
C GLU A 100 -2.76 11.99 -4.04
N PHE A 101 -1.88 11.01 -3.82
CA PHE A 101 -1.03 10.98 -2.63
C PHE A 101 -0.10 12.20 -2.57
N LEU A 102 0.63 12.49 -3.65
CA LEU A 102 1.54 13.65 -3.73
C LEU A 102 0.79 14.97 -3.51
N ASP A 103 -0.36 15.14 -4.16
CA ASP A 103 -1.24 16.30 -4.00
C ASP A 103 -1.68 16.46 -2.53
N LEU A 104 -2.10 15.37 -1.89
CA LEU A 104 -2.55 15.39 -0.50
C LEU A 104 -1.41 15.76 0.47
N ILE A 105 -0.22 15.18 0.32
CA ILE A 105 0.90 15.51 1.22
C ILE A 105 1.45 16.93 0.97
N ALA A 106 1.38 17.44 -0.26
CA ALA A 106 1.74 18.82 -0.59
C ALA A 106 0.76 19.80 0.04
N TYR A 107 -0.54 19.52 -0.07
CA TYR A 107 -1.60 20.29 0.58
C TYR A 107 -1.44 20.31 2.10
N ILE A 108 -1.14 19.17 2.72
CA ILE A 108 -0.87 19.10 4.17
C ILE A 108 0.33 19.99 4.52
N GLU A 109 1.46 19.86 3.82
CA GLU A 109 2.65 20.68 4.09
C GLU A 109 2.34 22.18 3.95
N GLU A 110 1.66 22.60 2.88
CA GLU A 110 1.24 23.98 2.67
C GLU A 110 0.40 24.50 3.85
N LYS A 111 -0.64 23.76 4.24
CA LYS A 111 -1.50 24.17 5.36
C LYS A 111 -0.75 24.25 6.69
N GLN A 112 0.19 23.34 6.93
CA GLN A 112 1.03 23.39 8.14
C GLN A 112 1.96 24.60 8.15
N LEU A 113 2.49 25.02 6.99
CA LEU A 113 3.33 26.21 6.88
C LEU A 113 2.55 27.53 6.99
N THR A 114 1.26 27.52 6.63
CA THR A 114 0.37 28.68 6.85
C THR A 114 -0.15 28.76 8.29
N ASN A 115 -0.04 27.69 9.07
CA ASN A 115 -0.40 27.70 10.49
C ASN A 115 0.71 28.36 11.31
N GLU A 116 0.44 29.54 11.87
CA GLU A 116 1.42 30.33 12.61
C GLU A 116 1.99 29.60 13.85
N GLU A 117 1.23 28.75 14.54
CA GLU A 117 1.73 27.97 15.68
C GLU A 117 2.82 26.98 15.21
N ILE A 118 2.54 26.24 14.15
CA ILE A 118 3.45 25.25 13.56
C ILE A 118 4.68 25.94 12.94
N LYS A 119 4.47 27.00 12.16
CA LYS A 119 5.53 27.79 11.53
C LYS A 119 6.49 28.38 12.57
N ASN A 120 5.97 28.96 13.65
CA ASN A 120 6.79 29.49 14.74
C ASN A 120 7.56 28.38 15.47
N ALA A 121 6.93 27.22 15.68
CA ALA A 121 7.59 26.05 16.28
C ALA A 121 8.73 25.51 15.41
N ILE A 122 8.53 25.40 14.09
CA ILE A 122 9.57 25.04 13.10
C ILE A 122 10.73 26.03 13.17
N ASN A 123 10.45 27.34 13.04
CA ASN A 123 11.45 28.40 13.04
C ASN A 123 12.32 28.40 14.31
N LYS A 124 11.67 28.20 15.47
CA LYS A 124 12.34 28.12 16.76
C LYS A 124 13.23 26.88 16.88
N THR A 125 12.75 25.74 16.38
CA THR A 125 13.43 24.45 16.46
C THR A 125 14.68 24.40 15.59
N TYR A 126 14.57 24.80 14.32
CA TYR A 126 15.65 24.61 13.35
C TYR A 126 16.52 25.85 13.12
N LYS A 127 16.22 26.99 13.79
CA LYS A 127 17.04 28.23 13.79
C LYS A 127 17.60 28.57 12.40
N LYS A 128 16.76 28.98 11.44
CA LYS A 128 17.12 29.34 10.04
C LYS A 128 17.97 28.30 9.26
N LYS A 129 18.30 27.12 9.80
CA LYS A 129 18.98 26.05 9.05
C LYS A 129 17.94 25.29 8.21
N SER A 130 17.64 25.87 7.06
CA SER A 130 16.56 25.56 6.11
C SER A 130 16.48 24.13 5.54
N LYS A 131 17.48 23.27 5.72
CA LYS A 131 17.58 22.01 4.95
C LYS A 131 16.89 20.79 5.58
N LYS A 132 16.40 20.84 6.82
CA LYS A 132 15.76 19.69 7.49
C LYS A 132 14.22 19.72 7.47
N GLU A 133 13.64 20.77 6.91
CA GLU A 133 12.21 21.09 7.12
C GLU A 133 11.30 20.54 6.03
N GLU A 134 11.82 20.37 4.83
CA GLU A 134 11.00 20.26 3.63
C GLU A 134 10.85 18.81 3.20
N ILE A 135 9.64 18.44 2.79
CA ILE A 135 9.39 17.11 2.24
C ILE A 135 10.08 17.01 0.88
N GLN A 136 10.84 15.94 0.66
CA GLN A 136 11.47 15.65 -0.62
C GLN A 136 10.84 14.42 -1.24
N ALA A 137 10.58 14.48 -2.55
CA ALA A 137 9.95 13.40 -3.28
C ALA A 137 10.39 13.41 -4.74
N TYR A 138 10.24 12.26 -5.38
CA TYR A 138 10.21 12.15 -6.84
C TYR A 138 8.84 12.58 -7.33
N ILE A 139 8.81 13.66 -8.10
CA ILE A 139 7.59 14.31 -8.59
C ILE A 139 7.50 14.08 -10.10
N PRO A 140 6.35 13.66 -10.64
CA PRO A 140 6.18 13.49 -12.07
C PRO A 140 6.27 14.86 -12.77
N ILE A 141 7.16 14.99 -13.74
CA ILE A 141 7.19 16.14 -14.65
C ILE A 141 6.22 15.78 -15.79
N GLN A 142 5.11 16.51 -15.93
CA GLN A 142 4.20 16.28 -17.07
C GLN A 142 4.96 16.47 -18.40
N GLU A 143 4.61 15.59 -19.35
CA GLU A 143 5.23 15.30 -20.65
C GLU A 143 6.19 16.38 -21.17
N VAL A 144 7.45 15.99 -21.33
CA VAL A 144 8.38 16.64 -22.24
C VAL A 144 7.59 16.91 -23.53
N ARG A 145 7.27 18.17 -23.82
CA ARG A 145 6.94 18.59 -25.19
C ARG A 145 8.22 18.40 -25.99
N ALA A 146 8.53 17.14 -26.30
CA ALA A 146 9.66 16.79 -27.10
C ALA A 146 9.33 17.29 -28.48
N ASN A 147 9.97 18.39 -28.85
CA ASN A 147 10.14 18.77 -30.24
C ASN A 147 10.64 17.52 -30.98
N ASN A 148 9.72 16.84 -31.67
CA ASN A 148 9.94 15.85 -32.73
C ASN A 148 10.63 14.51 -32.40
N LEU A 149 10.52 13.94 -31.20
CA LEU A 149 10.77 12.50 -31.02
C LEU A 149 9.73 11.85 -30.11
N THR A 150 9.18 10.74 -30.61
CA THR A 150 8.12 9.89 -30.06
C THR A 150 8.41 9.42 -28.64
N THR A 151 8.05 10.19 -27.62
CA THR A 151 7.92 9.67 -26.26
C THR A 151 6.65 8.84 -26.17
N ASN A 152 6.79 7.57 -25.81
CA ASN A 152 5.69 6.66 -25.52
C ASN A 152 4.76 7.33 -24.49
N SER A 153 3.48 7.53 -24.82
CA SER A 153 2.48 8.21 -23.97
C SER A 153 2.28 7.54 -22.61
N ASN A 154 2.79 6.32 -22.43
CA ASN A 154 2.76 5.58 -21.18
C ASN A 154 3.96 5.86 -20.27
N GLN A 155 5.04 6.50 -20.74
CA GLN A 155 6.21 6.80 -19.92
C GLN A 155 6.05 8.12 -19.16
N VAL A 156 6.59 8.17 -17.95
CA VAL A 156 6.61 9.35 -17.08
C VAL A 156 7.99 9.50 -16.48
N VAL A 157 8.54 10.71 -16.58
CA VAL A 157 9.80 11.10 -15.93
C VAL A 157 9.48 11.72 -14.58
N PHE A 158 10.22 11.31 -13.56
CA PHE A 158 10.12 11.82 -12.20
C PHE A 158 11.42 12.52 -11.83
N GLU A 159 11.30 13.70 -11.23
CA GLU A 159 12.43 14.50 -10.77
C GLU A 159 12.46 14.52 -9.23
N PHE A 160 13.64 14.29 -8.66
CA PHE A 160 13.82 14.40 -7.22
C PHE A 160 13.95 15.86 -6.80
N LYS A 161 12.93 16.39 -6.14
CA LYS A 161 12.93 17.79 -5.68
C LYS A 161 12.13 17.97 -4.40
N LYS A 162 12.02 19.21 -3.95
CA LYS A 162 11.21 19.57 -2.80
C LYS A 162 9.74 19.54 -3.18
N LEU A 163 8.92 19.01 -2.29
CA LEU A 163 7.47 18.93 -2.49
C LEU A 163 6.82 20.31 -2.67
N ARG A 164 7.40 21.36 -2.10
CA ARG A 164 6.93 22.75 -2.27
C ARG A 164 7.12 23.30 -3.68
N GLU A 165 8.03 22.71 -4.44
CA GLU A 165 8.26 23.03 -5.85
C GLU A 165 7.30 22.23 -6.77
N TYR A 166 6.47 21.36 -6.19
CA TYR A 166 5.38 20.71 -6.89
C TYR A 166 4.16 21.63 -6.89
N GLU A 167 3.79 22.12 -8.07
CA GLU A 167 2.54 22.83 -8.27
C GLU A 167 1.38 21.83 -8.24
N ALA A 168 0.93 21.49 -7.03
CA ALA A 168 -0.31 20.74 -6.88
C ALA A 168 -1.45 21.55 -7.55
N PRO A 169 -2.41 20.87 -8.21
CA PRO A 169 -3.53 21.56 -8.84
C PRO A 169 -4.22 22.49 -7.82
N LYS A 170 -4.35 23.80 -8.09
CA LYS A 170 -4.99 24.76 -7.16
C LYS A 170 -6.41 24.33 -6.75
N ASN A 171 -7.07 23.60 -7.66
CA ASN A 171 -8.30 22.89 -7.42
C ASN A 171 -8.02 21.39 -7.37
N ILE A 172 -7.27 20.92 -6.37
CA ILE A 172 -7.42 19.53 -5.96
C ILE A 172 -8.93 19.35 -5.79
N SER A 173 -9.56 18.46 -6.54
CA SER A 173 -10.96 18.15 -6.31
C SER A 173 -11.02 17.46 -4.96
N LEU A 174 -11.10 18.26 -3.90
CA LEU A 174 -11.25 17.83 -2.51
C LEU A 174 -12.51 16.97 -2.34
N GLN A 175 -13.39 16.96 -3.35
CA GLN A 175 -14.51 16.05 -3.46
C GLN A 175 -14.06 14.57 -3.45
N ASN A 176 -12.92 14.24 -4.07
CA ASN A 176 -12.37 12.87 -4.03
C ASN A 176 -11.55 12.62 -2.76
N LEU A 177 -10.98 13.66 -2.14
CA LEU A 177 -10.19 13.58 -0.91
C LEU A 177 -11.00 13.92 0.35
N GLY A 178 -12.33 13.79 0.31
CA GLY A 178 -13.33 14.19 1.31
C GLY A 178 -12.82 14.63 2.70
N PRO A 179 -12.15 13.76 3.48
CA PRO A 179 -11.64 14.09 4.82
C PRO A 179 -10.39 15.01 4.88
N ALA A 180 -9.88 15.57 3.78
CA ALA A 180 -8.61 16.32 3.75
C ALA A 180 -8.49 17.44 4.81
N PRO A 181 -9.50 18.31 5.07
CA PRO A 181 -9.42 19.30 6.14
C PRO A 181 -9.28 18.65 7.54
N GLN A 182 -9.96 17.53 7.78
CA GLN A 182 -9.85 16.78 9.03
C GLN A 182 -8.47 16.14 9.19
N ILE A 183 -7.89 15.63 8.10
CA ILE A 183 -6.53 15.07 8.08
C ILE A 183 -5.50 16.15 8.44
N VAL A 184 -5.61 17.34 7.85
CA VAL A 184 -4.73 18.48 8.16
C VAL A 184 -4.81 18.84 9.65
N ASN A 185 -6.03 18.97 10.20
CA ASN A 185 -6.22 19.28 11.61
C ASN A 185 -5.62 18.20 12.51
N ASN A 186 -5.84 16.93 12.16
CA ASN A 186 -5.25 15.80 12.88
C ASN A 186 -3.71 15.80 12.75
N MET A 187 -3.13 16.30 11.67
CA MET A 187 -1.68 16.29 11.47
C MET A 187 -0.93 17.23 12.44
N ASN A 188 -1.58 18.30 12.91
CA ASN A 188 -0.93 19.35 13.71
C ASN A 188 -0.60 18.97 15.16
N ARG A 189 -1.18 17.88 15.69
CA ARG A 189 -0.96 17.45 17.07
C ARG A 189 -0.89 15.93 17.23
N ILE A 190 -0.06 15.44 18.14
CA ILE A 190 -0.03 14.03 18.57
C ILE A 190 -0.63 13.89 19.98
N ASN A 191 -1.58 12.99 20.14
CA ASN A 191 -2.09 12.55 21.44
C ASN A 191 -2.54 11.07 21.38
N VAL A 192 -3.06 10.53 22.47
CA VAL A 192 -3.47 9.11 22.55
C VAL A 192 -4.56 8.70 21.55
N SER A 193 -5.43 9.63 21.14
CA SER A 193 -6.47 9.39 20.13
C SER A 193 -6.06 9.82 18.71
N ASN A 194 -4.86 10.37 18.54
CA ASN A 194 -4.35 10.91 17.29
C ASN A 194 -2.82 10.74 17.18
N THR A 195 -2.39 9.49 17.08
CA THR A 195 -0.97 9.15 16.94
C THR A 195 -0.49 9.24 15.49
N CYS A 196 0.81 9.07 15.24
CA CYS A 196 1.34 8.93 13.87
C CYS A 196 0.69 7.79 13.09
N ARG A 197 0.26 6.72 13.77
CA ARG A 197 -0.47 5.59 13.19
C ARG A 197 -1.85 6.02 12.65
N HIS A 198 -2.58 6.86 13.40
CA HIS A 198 -3.90 7.32 13.00
C HIS A 198 -3.81 8.13 11.72
N SER A 199 -2.97 9.18 11.72
CA SER A 199 -2.82 10.06 10.56
C SER A 199 -2.28 9.32 9.32
N ALA A 200 -1.38 8.33 9.51
CA ALA A 200 -0.91 7.52 8.40
C ALA A 200 -2.02 6.64 7.80
N VAL A 201 -2.90 6.04 8.63
CA VAL A 201 -4.07 5.29 8.13
C VAL A 201 -5.07 6.22 7.44
N ASP A 202 -5.31 7.42 7.99
CA ASP A 202 -6.25 8.38 7.39
C ASP A 202 -5.78 8.82 5.99
N ILE A 203 -4.49 9.14 5.81
CA ILE A 203 -3.92 9.45 4.48
C ILE A 203 -4.03 8.23 3.56
N LEU A 204 -3.64 7.05 4.05
CA LEU A 204 -3.68 5.81 3.27
C LEU A 204 -5.09 5.51 2.74
N GLU A 205 -6.10 5.53 3.61
CA GLU A 205 -7.49 5.21 3.23
C GLU A 205 -8.11 6.28 2.32
N SER A 206 -7.67 7.54 2.44
CA SER A 206 -8.13 8.63 1.58
C SER A 206 -7.63 8.48 0.14
N VAL A 207 -6.40 8.00 -0.05
CA VAL A 207 -5.85 7.73 -1.39
C VAL A 207 -6.38 6.42 -1.97
N LEU A 208 -6.59 5.41 -1.11
CA LEU A 208 -7.07 4.11 -1.57
C LEU A 208 -8.55 4.09 -1.93
N HIS A 209 -9.34 5.03 -1.44
CA HIS A 209 -10.81 5.06 -1.59
C HIS A 209 -11.53 3.85 -0.98
N TYR A 210 -10.88 3.14 -0.05
CA TYR A 210 -11.45 2.05 0.72
C TYR A 210 -10.79 1.90 2.09
N LYS A 211 -11.52 1.32 3.04
CA LYS A 211 -10.99 1.01 4.38
C LYS A 211 -10.00 -0.15 4.32
N THR A 212 -8.87 0.03 4.98
CA THR A 212 -7.86 -1.01 5.11
C THR A 212 -8.10 -1.86 6.36
N ASN A 213 -7.33 -2.94 6.49
CA ASN A 213 -7.27 -3.72 7.73
C ASN A 213 -6.07 -3.31 8.61
N ALA A 214 -5.42 -2.18 8.31
CA ALA A 214 -4.34 -1.66 9.14
C ALA A 214 -4.94 -1.09 10.43
N SER A 215 -4.47 -1.60 11.57
CA SER A 215 -4.96 -1.11 12.86
C SER A 215 -4.53 0.33 13.09
N LYS A 216 -5.46 1.18 13.55
CA LYS A 216 -5.12 2.52 14.06
C LYS A 216 -4.45 2.44 15.45
N GLN A 217 -4.60 1.32 16.16
CA GLN A 217 -3.96 1.09 17.45
C GLN A 217 -2.48 0.77 17.26
N PHE A 218 -1.63 1.65 17.78
CA PHE A 218 -0.19 1.61 17.58
C PHE A 218 0.51 0.36 18.16
N PHE A 219 -0.01 -0.19 19.27
CA PHE A 219 0.56 -1.38 19.91
C PHE A 219 0.27 -2.68 19.15
N ILE A 220 -0.71 -2.66 18.24
CA ILE A 220 -0.96 -3.79 17.36
C ILE A 220 0.02 -3.69 16.19
N PRO A 221 0.92 -4.68 16.01
CA PRO A 221 1.86 -4.67 14.89
C PRO A 221 1.11 -4.78 13.56
N LEU A 222 1.72 -4.22 12.51
CA LEU A 222 1.22 -4.43 11.16
C LEU A 222 1.42 -5.87 10.70
N SER A 223 0.63 -6.28 9.70
CA SER A 223 0.50 -7.69 9.32
C SER A 223 1.75 -8.36 8.75
N TYR A 224 2.67 -7.61 8.15
CA TYR A 224 3.83 -8.17 7.44
C TYR A 224 5.14 -7.67 8.02
N HIS A 225 6.20 -8.43 7.81
CA HIS A 225 7.56 -8.15 8.28
C HIS A 225 8.52 -8.09 7.08
N THR A 226 9.38 -7.09 7.04
CA THR A 226 10.46 -6.95 6.05
C THR A 226 11.62 -6.17 6.67
N LYS A 227 12.69 -5.99 5.91
CA LYS A 227 13.82 -5.14 6.26
C LYS A 227 13.86 -3.96 5.32
N LEU A 228 14.21 -2.78 5.84
CA LEU A 228 14.69 -1.69 5.02
C LEU A 228 16.21 -1.84 4.87
N ILE A 229 16.70 -1.98 3.64
CA ILE A 229 18.13 -2.03 3.31
C ILE A 229 18.50 -0.67 2.72
N GLY A 230 19.25 0.14 3.45
CA GLY A 230 19.57 1.50 3.03
C GLY A 230 18.33 2.41 2.92
N GLY A 231 17.23 2.07 3.59
CA GLY A 231 15.96 2.79 3.55
C GLY A 231 14.91 2.24 2.58
N ILE A 232 15.28 1.29 1.72
CA ILE A 232 14.40 0.69 0.71
C ILE A 232 13.92 -0.69 1.19
N PRO A 233 12.64 -1.06 1.03
CA PRO A 233 12.15 -2.40 1.40
C PRO A 233 12.90 -3.52 0.69
N ASP A 234 13.18 -4.61 1.42
CA ASP A 234 13.80 -5.80 0.86
C ASP A 234 12.91 -6.44 -0.21
N LYS A 235 13.46 -6.62 -1.41
CA LYS A 235 12.72 -7.10 -2.57
C LYS A 235 12.08 -8.47 -2.37
N GLN A 236 12.66 -9.35 -1.57
CA GLN A 236 12.15 -10.72 -1.37
C GLN A 236 11.00 -10.76 -0.37
N SER A 237 11.04 -9.91 0.66
CA SER A 237 10.08 -9.91 1.76
C SER A 237 9.08 -8.76 1.77
N PHE A 238 9.11 -7.89 0.76
CA PHE A 238 8.13 -6.83 0.55
C PHE A 238 6.99 -7.29 -0.40
N TYR A 239 5.79 -7.47 0.16
CA TYR A 239 4.59 -7.98 -0.50
C TYR A 239 3.54 -6.89 -0.59
N ILE A 240 3.01 -6.69 -1.80
CA ILE A 240 2.01 -5.66 -2.09
C ILE A 240 0.69 -6.34 -2.42
N LEU A 241 -0.34 -6.05 -1.63
CA LEU A 241 -1.69 -6.56 -1.87
C LEU A 241 -2.33 -5.83 -3.05
N PRO A 242 -3.11 -6.52 -3.90
CA PRO A 242 -3.99 -5.83 -4.85
C PRO A 242 -5.13 -5.11 -4.10
N PRO A 243 -5.90 -4.24 -4.77
CA PRO A 243 -7.14 -3.70 -4.21
C PRO A 243 -8.08 -4.83 -3.74
N PRO A 244 -8.91 -4.62 -2.69
CA PRO A 244 -9.86 -5.63 -2.26
C PRO A 244 -10.95 -5.87 -3.33
N PRO A 245 -11.64 -7.02 -3.31
CA PRO A 245 -12.66 -7.34 -4.31
C PRO A 245 -13.77 -6.29 -4.44
N THR A 246 -14.10 -5.59 -3.35
CA THR A 246 -15.12 -4.54 -3.31
C THR A 246 -14.76 -3.30 -4.13
N SER A 247 -13.49 -3.13 -4.51
CA SER A 247 -13.01 -2.02 -5.34
C SER A 247 -13.28 -2.24 -6.83
N TYR A 248 -13.62 -3.47 -7.25
CA TYR A 248 -13.95 -3.78 -8.63
C TYR A 248 -15.47 -3.82 -8.81
N LYS A 249 -15.98 -3.08 -9.82
CA LYS A 249 -17.40 -3.09 -10.18
C LYS A 249 -17.55 -2.95 -11.70
N PRO A 250 -18.52 -3.66 -12.31
CA PRO A 250 -19.41 -4.66 -11.73
C PRO A 250 -18.77 -6.07 -11.67
N LEU A 251 -19.02 -6.83 -10.60
CA LEU A 251 -18.64 -8.25 -10.47
C LEU A 251 -19.88 -9.15 -10.38
N THR A 252 -19.80 -10.37 -10.90
CA THR A 252 -20.83 -11.39 -10.61
C THR A 252 -20.68 -11.92 -9.18
N THR A 253 -21.74 -12.52 -8.62
CA THR A 253 -21.69 -13.12 -7.27
C THR A 253 -20.60 -14.19 -7.16
N HIS A 254 -20.46 -15.04 -8.18
CA HIS A 254 -19.41 -16.08 -8.22
C HIS A 254 -18.01 -15.47 -8.29
N GLN A 255 -17.83 -14.41 -9.07
CA GLN A 255 -16.55 -13.71 -9.21
C GLN A 255 -16.17 -13.04 -7.88
N LEU A 256 -17.10 -12.33 -7.22
CA LEU A 256 -16.89 -11.73 -5.92
C LEU A 256 -16.52 -12.78 -4.84
N ASN A 257 -17.25 -13.90 -4.79
CA ASN A 257 -16.98 -14.99 -3.85
C ASN A 257 -15.60 -15.63 -4.07
N THR A 258 -15.23 -15.83 -5.33
CA THR A 258 -13.91 -16.34 -5.74
C THR A 258 -12.81 -15.38 -5.33
N LEU A 259 -12.94 -14.10 -5.68
CA LEU A 259 -11.97 -13.05 -5.35
C LEU A 259 -11.82 -12.87 -3.84
N ASN A 260 -12.90 -12.95 -3.05
CA ASN A 260 -12.83 -12.91 -1.59
C ASN A 260 -11.97 -14.05 -1.00
N LYS A 261 -12.12 -15.27 -1.52
CA LYS A 261 -11.31 -16.42 -1.07
C LYS A 261 -9.84 -16.26 -1.46
N LEU A 262 -9.57 -15.85 -2.72
CA LEU A 262 -8.21 -15.61 -3.21
C LEU A 262 -7.53 -14.47 -2.42
N TYR A 263 -8.21 -13.34 -2.24
CA TYR A 263 -7.71 -12.20 -1.48
C TYR A 263 -7.41 -12.57 -0.02
N GLY A 264 -8.33 -13.31 0.63
CA GLY A 264 -8.12 -13.84 1.97
C GLY A 264 -6.89 -14.74 2.08
N ARG A 265 -6.55 -15.48 1.01
CA ARG A 265 -5.34 -16.30 0.94
C ARG A 265 -4.09 -15.46 0.71
N LEU A 266 -4.11 -14.51 -0.23
CA LEU A 266 -3.02 -13.54 -0.45
C LEU A 266 -2.61 -12.85 0.85
N LYS A 267 -3.59 -12.45 1.67
CA LYS A 267 -3.31 -11.82 2.97
C LYS A 267 -2.54 -12.70 3.95
N LYS A 268 -2.65 -14.02 3.85
CA LYS A 268 -2.08 -15.00 4.78
C LYS A 268 -0.72 -15.56 4.32
N ILE A 269 -0.47 -15.63 3.02
CA ILE A 269 0.76 -16.23 2.46
C ILE A 269 2.04 -15.60 3.05
N PRO A 270 2.19 -14.26 3.10
CA PRO A 270 3.40 -13.62 3.60
C PRO A 270 3.64 -13.78 5.10
N LYS A 271 2.61 -14.08 5.90
CA LYS A 271 2.69 -14.10 7.37
C LYS A 271 3.50 -15.25 7.96
N LEU A 272 3.72 -16.31 7.18
CA LEU A 272 4.31 -17.56 7.68
C LEU A 272 5.82 -17.59 7.48
N HIS A 273 6.28 -17.28 6.26
CA HIS A 273 7.70 -17.32 5.88
C HIS A 273 7.98 -16.22 4.85
N CYS A 274 7.90 -14.95 5.25
CA CYS A 274 8.02 -13.81 4.32
C CYS A 274 9.34 -13.76 3.53
N HIS A 275 10.42 -14.38 4.04
CA HIS A 275 11.72 -14.40 3.37
C HIS A 275 11.94 -15.62 2.45
N ASP A 276 11.01 -16.56 2.40
CA ASP A 276 11.14 -17.77 1.58
C ASP A 276 10.78 -17.48 0.12
N LEU A 277 11.67 -17.82 -0.81
CA LEU A 277 11.46 -17.62 -2.25
C LEU A 277 10.20 -18.36 -2.74
N LYS A 278 9.90 -19.55 -2.22
CA LYS A 278 8.67 -20.28 -2.58
C LYS A 278 7.42 -19.55 -2.11
N THR A 279 7.50 -18.84 -0.99
CA THR A 279 6.42 -17.98 -0.50
C THR A 279 6.19 -16.80 -1.42
N ARG A 280 7.26 -16.19 -1.93
CA ARG A 280 7.19 -15.13 -2.91
C ARG A 280 6.55 -15.59 -4.22
N MET A 281 7.09 -16.65 -4.83
CA MET A 281 6.54 -17.22 -6.07
C MET A 281 5.05 -17.57 -5.94
N LYS A 282 4.66 -18.19 -4.83
CA LYS A 282 3.25 -18.55 -4.58
C LYS A 282 2.35 -17.34 -4.38
N PHE A 283 2.86 -16.26 -3.80
CA PHE A 283 2.13 -15.01 -3.67
C PHE A 283 1.92 -14.36 -5.03
N ASP A 284 2.99 -14.24 -5.82
CA ASP A 284 2.99 -13.58 -7.12
C ASP A 284 2.03 -14.30 -8.09
N GLU A 285 2.14 -15.61 -8.24
CA GLU A 285 1.25 -16.40 -9.11
C GLU A 285 -0.23 -16.30 -8.68
N LEU A 286 -0.50 -16.30 -7.37
CA LEU A 286 -1.87 -16.16 -6.88
C LEU A 286 -2.41 -14.73 -7.06
N LYS A 287 -1.53 -13.73 -7.01
CA LYS A 287 -1.87 -12.32 -7.26
C LYS A 287 -2.17 -12.11 -8.74
N ASP A 288 -1.44 -12.76 -9.63
CA ASP A 288 -1.69 -12.72 -11.06
C ASP A 288 -3.04 -13.37 -11.42
N LEU A 289 -3.37 -14.53 -10.84
CA LEU A 289 -4.71 -15.10 -10.96
C LEU A 289 -5.79 -14.13 -10.44
N TYR A 290 -5.57 -13.54 -9.26
CA TYR A 290 -6.50 -12.59 -8.67
C TYR A 290 -6.75 -11.40 -9.61
N ASN A 291 -5.69 -10.78 -10.12
CA ASN A 291 -5.78 -9.62 -11.01
C ASN A 291 -6.45 -9.96 -12.34
N ARG A 292 -6.18 -11.14 -12.93
CA ARG A 292 -6.87 -11.61 -14.14
C ARG A 292 -8.37 -11.74 -13.92
N ILE A 293 -8.78 -12.41 -12.83
CA ILE A 293 -10.20 -12.57 -12.49
C ILE A 293 -10.84 -11.23 -12.15
N ALA A 294 -10.13 -10.33 -11.46
CA ALA A 294 -10.68 -9.03 -11.05
C ALA A 294 -10.83 -8.05 -12.23
N GLY A 295 -9.91 -8.11 -13.20
CA GLY A 295 -9.94 -7.27 -14.41
C GLY A 295 -10.83 -7.81 -15.53
N ALA A 296 -11.25 -9.07 -15.46
CA ALA A 296 -12.15 -9.66 -16.44
C ALA A 296 -13.57 -9.06 -16.32
N SER A 297 -14.23 -8.87 -17.47
CA SER A 297 -15.67 -8.63 -17.53
C SER A 297 -16.44 -9.77 -16.86
N LYS A 298 -17.70 -9.53 -16.50
CA LYS A 298 -18.60 -10.48 -15.80
C LYS A 298 -18.38 -11.95 -16.23
N LEU A 299 -17.71 -12.72 -15.38
CA LEU A 299 -17.45 -14.14 -15.63
C LEU A 299 -18.59 -15.01 -15.10
N SER A 300 -18.98 -16.02 -15.89
CA SER A 300 -19.89 -17.07 -15.45
C SER A 300 -19.20 -18.02 -14.45
N ALA A 301 -19.98 -18.86 -13.77
CA ALA A 301 -19.41 -19.90 -12.90
C ALA A 301 -18.53 -20.89 -13.67
N SER A 302 -18.90 -21.22 -14.92
CA SER A 302 -18.15 -22.12 -15.80
C SER A 302 -16.82 -21.52 -16.23
N ASP A 303 -16.81 -20.24 -16.62
CA ASP A 303 -15.58 -19.55 -17.02
C ASP A 303 -14.60 -19.45 -15.84
N LEU A 304 -15.11 -19.14 -14.65
CA LEU A 304 -14.30 -19.12 -13.42
C LEU A 304 -13.73 -20.50 -13.10
N LEU A 305 -14.53 -21.57 -13.24
CA LEU A 305 -14.09 -22.93 -12.99
C LEU A 305 -12.99 -23.35 -13.98
N LEU A 306 -13.15 -23.00 -15.25
CA LEU A 306 -12.17 -23.25 -16.31
C LEU A 306 -10.86 -22.50 -16.03
N GLU A 307 -10.93 -21.21 -15.71
CA GLU A 307 -9.78 -20.36 -15.42
C GLU A 307 -8.98 -20.88 -14.21
N ILE A 308 -9.67 -21.24 -13.12
CA ILE A 308 -9.04 -21.79 -11.92
C ILE A 308 -8.42 -23.16 -12.21
N SER A 309 -9.09 -24.01 -12.98
CA SER A 309 -8.59 -25.35 -13.29
C SER A 309 -7.36 -25.29 -14.18
N ARG A 310 -7.34 -24.40 -15.18
CA ARG A 310 -6.16 -24.14 -16.02
C ARG A 310 -4.99 -23.66 -15.17
N PHE A 311 -5.21 -22.62 -14.35
CA PHE A 311 -4.18 -22.10 -13.46
C PHE A 311 -3.62 -23.16 -12.50
N GLU A 312 -4.49 -23.98 -11.90
CA GLU A 312 -4.08 -25.06 -11.00
C GLU A 312 -3.19 -26.10 -11.70
N ASN A 313 -3.53 -26.48 -12.93
CA ASN A 313 -2.73 -27.40 -13.74
C ASN A 313 -1.38 -26.78 -14.14
N ASP A 314 -1.39 -25.54 -14.63
CA ASP A 314 -0.20 -24.85 -15.13
C ASP A 314 0.81 -24.54 -14.02
N LYS A 315 0.33 -24.25 -12.81
CA LYS A 315 1.14 -23.77 -11.68
C LYS A 315 1.25 -24.78 -10.54
N LYS A 316 0.87 -26.03 -10.79
CA LYS A 316 0.84 -27.12 -9.79
C LYS A 316 2.11 -27.20 -8.97
N ASP A 317 3.27 -27.18 -9.63
CA ASP A 317 4.58 -27.33 -8.99
C ASP A 317 4.91 -26.17 -8.04
N ILE A 318 4.40 -24.97 -8.29
CA ILE A 318 4.61 -23.81 -7.42
C ILE A 318 3.59 -23.83 -6.27
N LEU A 319 2.32 -24.11 -6.59
CA LEU A 319 1.22 -24.02 -5.64
C LEU A 319 1.27 -25.12 -4.59
N PHE A 320 1.62 -26.34 -4.99
CA PHE A 320 1.48 -27.54 -4.15
C PHE A 320 2.77 -27.95 -3.45
N GLN A 321 3.90 -27.32 -3.78
CA GLN A 321 5.10 -27.42 -2.99
C GLN A 321 4.80 -27.07 -1.52
N GLN A 322 4.97 -28.08 -0.67
CA GLN A 322 4.95 -27.92 0.77
C GLN A 322 6.22 -27.19 1.21
N ARG A 323 6.10 -26.35 2.22
CA ARG A 323 7.26 -25.73 2.84
C ARG A 323 7.86 -26.76 3.79
N SER A 324 9.11 -27.14 3.56
CA SER A 324 9.86 -27.92 4.54
C SER A 324 10.05 -27.04 5.78
N ASN A 325 9.31 -27.29 6.85
CA ASN A 325 9.81 -27.33 8.23
C ASN A 325 8.69 -27.46 9.29
N HIS A 326 8.88 -28.47 10.14
CA HIS A 326 8.31 -28.78 11.47
C HIS A 326 7.02 -29.62 11.59
N PHE A 327 7.21 -30.74 12.32
CA PHE A 327 6.36 -31.78 12.97
C PHE A 327 4.85 -31.90 12.70
N ILE A 328 4.13 -30.85 12.28
CA ILE A 328 2.67 -30.85 12.10
C ILE A 328 2.27 -31.02 10.62
N SER A 329 3.22 -30.91 9.67
CA SER A 329 2.94 -31.14 8.23
C SER A 329 2.54 -32.58 7.89
N PHE A 330 2.68 -33.53 8.83
CA PHE A 330 2.27 -34.93 8.66
C PHE A 330 0.76 -35.11 8.47
N PHE A 331 -0.08 -34.18 8.95
CA PHE A 331 -1.54 -34.38 8.99
C PHE A 331 -2.30 -33.78 7.81
N SER A 332 -1.63 -33.21 6.81
CA SER A 332 -2.34 -32.83 5.58
C SER A 332 -1.47 -32.87 4.33
N PRO A 333 -1.82 -33.72 3.34
CA PRO A 333 -1.07 -33.82 2.09
C PRO A 333 -1.20 -32.54 1.24
N HIS A 334 -2.24 -31.73 1.48
CA HIS A 334 -2.57 -30.57 0.65
C HIS A 334 -2.09 -29.25 1.23
N SER A 335 -1.52 -28.41 0.38
CA SER A 335 -1.14 -27.05 0.78
C SER A 335 -2.37 -26.20 1.11
N ALA A 336 -2.24 -25.18 1.96
CA ALA A 336 -3.37 -24.29 2.26
C ALA A 336 -3.87 -23.48 1.05
N THR A 337 -3.02 -23.26 0.03
CA THR A 337 -3.42 -22.63 -1.23
C THR A 337 -4.25 -23.60 -2.06
N GLU A 338 -3.80 -24.84 -2.21
CA GLU A 338 -4.53 -25.93 -2.86
C GLU A 338 -5.93 -26.13 -2.26
N LYS A 339 -6.03 -26.26 -0.93
CA LYS A 339 -7.33 -26.34 -0.23
C LYS A 339 -8.24 -25.15 -0.54
N THR A 340 -7.68 -23.97 -0.74
CA THR A 340 -8.46 -22.78 -1.10
C THR A 340 -9.01 -22.89 -2.52
N LEU A 341 -8.19 -23.32 -3.48
CA LEU A 341 -8.61 -23.54 -4.88
C LEU A 341 -9.65 -24.66 -4.97
N GLN A 342 -9.44 -25.79 -4.32
CA GLN A 342 -10.41 -26.90 -4.25
C GLN A 342 -11.76 -26.44 -3.69
N LYS A 343 -11.77 -25.62 -2.62
CA LYS A 343 -12.99 -25.02 -2.07
C LYS A 343 -13.65 -24.00 -2.99
N ILE A 344 -12.91 -23.37 -3.91
CA ILE A 344 -13.53 -22.52 -4.91
C ILE A 344 -14.19 -23.40 -5.97
N LYS A 345 -13.46 -24.37 -6.54
CA LYS A 345 -13.97 -25.30 -7.56
C LYS A 345 -15.22 -26.06 -7.09
N ALA A 346 -15.21 -26.58 -5.87
CA ALA A 346 -16.36 -27.29 -5.30
C ALA A 346 -17.60 -26.39 -5.18
N ASN A 347 -17.44 -25.10 -4.87
CA ASN A 347 -18.58 -24.18 -4.82
C ASN A 347 -19.10 -23.87 -6.22
N LEU A 348 -18.21 -23.57 -7.17
CA LEU A 348 -18.59 -23.27 -8.56
C LEU A 348 -19.27 -24.48 -9.23
N GLY A 349 -18.78 -25.70 -8.98
CA GLY A 349 -19.35 -26.93 -9.56
C GLY A 349 -20.74 -27.28 -9.01
N LYS A 350 -21.01 -27.04 -7.72
CA LYS A 350 -22.35 -27.23 -7.14
C LYS A 350 -23.38 -26.31 -7.78
N GLU A 351 -23.01 -25.05 -7.98
CA GLU A 351 -23.90 -24.03 -8.55
C GLU A 351 -24.15 -24.28 -10.04
N HIS A 352 -23.14 -24.74 -10.80
CA HIS A 352 -23.30 -25.13 -12.20
C HIS A 352 -24.35 -26.24 -12.39
N ASN A 353 -24.32 -27.26 -11.52
CA ASN A 353 -25.22 -28.40 -11.63
C ASN A 353 -26.67 -28.01 -11.29
N ASN A 354 -26.88 -27.11 -10.33
CA ASN A 354 -28.23 -26.65 -9.97
C ASN A 354 -28.92 -25.88 -11.10
N TYR A 355 -28.19 -25.03 -11.84
CA TYR A 355 -28.72 -24.33 -13.02
C TYR A 355 -29.04 -25.26 -14.19
N SER A 356 -28.29 -26.37 -14.32
CA SER A 356 -28.53 -27.37 -15.37
C SER A 356 -29.79 -28.20 -15.10
N THR A 357 -30.13 -28.42 -13.82
CA THR A 357 -31.34 -29.16 -13.43
C THR A 357 -32.63 -28.33 -13.51
N GLU A 358 -32.59 -27.03 -13.19
CA GLU A 358 -33.79 -26.17 -13.24
C GLU A 358 -34.26 -25.90 -14.69
N ASN A 359 -33.34 -25.78 -15.65
CA ASN A 359 -33.68 -25.57 -17.05
C ASN A 359 -34.24 -26.82 -17.77
N ASN A 360 -34.07 -28.02 -17.19
CA ASN A 360 -34.59 -29.27 -17.75
C ASN A 360 -35.99 -29.63 -17.22
N THR A 361 -36.58 -28.81 -16.35
CA THR A 361 -37.90 -29.05 -15.74
C THR A 361 -39.01 -28.12 -16.24
N MET A 362 -38.80 -27.33 -17.30
CA MET A 362 -39.92 -26.63 -17.94
C MET A 362 -40.77 -27.62 -18.74
N PRO A 363 -42.08 -27.75 -18.43
CA PRO A 363 -42.99 -28.58 -19.22
C PRO A 363 -43.08 -28.01 -20.63
N MET A 364 -42.84 -28.87 -21.63
CA MET A 364 -43.17 -28.52 -23.01
C MET A 364 -44.69 -28.33 -23.13
N PRO A 365 -45.16 -27.29 -23.84
CA PRO A 365 -46.58 -27.02 -24.04
C PRO A 365 -47.30 -28.10 -24.85
#